data_AF-A0AA46W9P3-F1
#
_entry.id   AF-A0AA46W9P3-F1
#
_cell.length_a   1.000
_cell.length_b   1.000
_cell.length_c   1.000
_cell.angle_alpha   90.00
_cell.angle_beta   90.00
_cell.angle_gamma   90.00
#
_symmetry.space_group_name_H-M   'P 1'
#
loop_
_entity.id
_entity.type
_entity.pdbx_description
1 polymer ?
#
loop_
_entity_poly.entity_id
_entity_poly.type
_entity_poly.pdbx_seq_one_letter_code
_entity_poly.pdbx_strand_id
1 'polypeptide(L)'
;MSNLFKSIAFVAIIGMALVGCQKEELNIADNSADGGNSQKANTVAVVSERASVTSNFTVDGVVGNYKGEINQVKMNGENKASVSDRTVKITKNSNNKFNLRVDGFKVGRMPAKLTINVRGITLNSDGTFSGSFSNGVNLLFTDYPANIRGKFFKKDNATKVEFTLESSGTYLLFVNFDASVHFDTY
;
A
#
# COMPACT_ATOMS: atom_id res chain seq x y z
N MET A 1 35.90 -3.16 -12.35
CA MET A 1 34.75 -4.03 -12.02
C MET A 1 33.50 -3.18 -12.11
N SER A 2 32.73 -3.36 -13.19
CA SER A 2 31.52 -2.60 -13.50
C SER A 2 30.30 -3.26 -12.86
N ASN A 3 29.58 -2.50 -12.04
CA ASN A 3 28.30 -2.88 -11.46
C ASN A 3 27.20 -2.77 -12.53
N LEU A 4 26.63 -3.89 -12.94
CA LEU A 4 25.43 -3.97 -13.77
C LEU A 4 24.21 -4.18 -12.87
N PHE A 5 23.51 -3.09 -12.56
CA PHE A 5 22.16 -3.15 -12.00
C PHE A 5 21.19 -3.63 -13.09
N LYS A 6 20.60 -4.81 -12.89
CA LYS A 6 19.51 -5.32 -13.73
C LYS A 6 18.20 -4.66 -13.30
N SER A 7 17.75 -3.69 -14.10
CA SER A 7 16.41 -3.12 -14.01
C SER A 7 15.40 -4.09 -14.66
N ILE A 8 14.38 -4.53 -13.93
CA ILE A 8 13.28 -5.34 -14.49
C ILE A 8 12.14 -4.38 -14.81
N ALA A 9 11.92 -4.12 -16.10
CA ALA A 9 10.74 -3.45 -16.60
C ALA A 9 9.65 -4.49 -16.88
N PHE A 10 8.48 -4.36 -16.25
CA PHE A 10 7.30 -5.14 -16.62
C PHE A 10 6.50 -4.35 -17.67
N VAL A 11 6.41 -4.91 -18.87
CA VAL A 11 5.59 -4.41 -19.97
C VAL A 11 4.13 -4.79 -19.72
N ALA A 12 3.24 -3.79 -19.68
CA ALA A 12 1.81 -4.01 -19.66
C ALA A 12 1.35 -4.52 -21.04
N ILE A 13 0.71 -5.70 -21.08
CA ILE A 13 0.08 -6.22 -22.29
C ILE A 13 -1.28 -5.53 -22.43
N ILE A 14 -1.34 -4.55 -23.33
CA ILE A 14 -2.59 -4.03 -23.87
C ILE A 14 -3.03 -5.02 -24.95
N GLY A 15 -3.99 -5.89 -24.63
CA GLY A 15 -4.70 -6.66 -25.64
C GLY A 15 -5.77 -5.78 -26.27
N MET A 16 -5.45 -5.13 -27.39
CA MET A 16 -6.46 -4.58 -28.30
C MET A 16 -6.47 -5.37 -29.61
N ALA A 17 -7.69 -5.87 -29.88
CA ALA A 17 -8.38 -6.06 -31.15
C ALA A 17 -7.76 -6.99 -32.21
N LEU A 18 -8.62 -7.82 -32.80
CA LEU A 18 -8.93 -7.89 -34.24
C LEU A 18 -10.06 -8.92 -34.42
N VAL A 19 -11.27 -8.48 -34.71
CA VAL A 19 -11.87 -8.34 -36.06
C VAL A 19 -12.40 -9.66 -36.63
N GLY A 20 -13.71 -9.63 -36.89
CA GLY A 20 -14.44 -10.45 -37.86
C GLY A 20 -15.87 -9.93 -37.85
N CYS A 21 -16.17 -8.89 -38.63
CA CYS A 21 -16.92 -8.98 -39.90
C CYS A 21 -18.33 -9.58 -39.68
N GLN A 22 -19.44 -8.96 -40.08
CA GLN A 22 -19.65 -8.14 -41.27
C GLN A 22 -21.09 -7.59 -41.24
N LYS A 23 -21.26 -6.40 -41.84
CA LYS A 23 -22.48 -5.81 -42.45
C LYS A 23 -23.70 -5.52 -41.56
N GLU A 24 -24.15 -4.27 -41.44
CA GLU A 24 -25.03 -3.53 -42.40
C GLU A 24 -26.31 -4.35 -42.69
N GLU A 25 -27.52 -3.90 -42.38
CA GLU A 25 -28.13 -2.63 -42.81
C GLU A 25 -29.20 -2.14 -41.82
N LEU A 26 -29.33 -0.80 -41.74
CA LEU A 26 -30.56 -0.14 -41.32
C LEU A 26 -31.60 -0.33 -42.43
N ASN A 27 -32.81 -0.78 -42.11
CA ASN A 27 -33.96 -0.43 -42.94
C ASN A 27 -35.21 -0.14 -42.10
N ILE A 28 -35.75 1.06 -42.32
CA ILE A 28 -37.03 1.54 -41.82
C ILE A 28 -38.07 1.16 -42.86
N ALA A 29 -39.14 0.45 -42.48
CA ALA A 29 -40.55 0.82 -42.74
C ALA A 29 -41.52 -0.37 -42.60
N ASP A 30 -42.47 -0.16 -41.69
CA ASP A 30 -43.92 -0.31 -41.82
C ASP A 30 -44.62 -1.67 -42.10
N ASN A 31 -45.50 -1.99 -41.13
CA ASN A 31 -46.78 -2.71 -41.15
C ASN A 31 -46.96 -4.18 -41.60
N SER A 32 -47.37 -4.96 -40.58
CA SER A 32 -48.53 -5.88 -40.50
C SER A 32 -48.40 -7.39 -40.75
N ALA A 33 -49.12 -8.09 -39.86
CA ALA A 33 -49.72 -9.43 -39.92
C ALA A 33 -48.87 -10.70 -39.67
N ASP A 34 -49.17 -11.28 -38.51
CA ASP A 34 -49.53 -12.70 -38.28
C ASP A 34 -48.45 -13.81 -38.28
N GLY A 35 -48.55 -14.66 -37.25
CA GLY A 35 -47.93 -15.99 -37.20
C GLY A 35 -46.69 -16.15 -36.31
N GLY A 36 -46.86 -16.87 -35.19
CA GLY A 36 -45.81 -17.81 -34.74
C GLY A 36 -45.11 -17.54 -33.41
N ASN A 37 -45.72 -18.03 -32.33
CA ASN A 37 -45.13 -18.70 -31.15
C ASN A 37 -43.62 -18.51 -30.84
N SER A 38 -43.30 -17.88 -29.69
CA SER A 38 -42.45 -18.51 -28.66
C SER A 38 -42.26 -17.60 -27.44
N GLN A 39 -42.72 -18.11 -26.29
CA GLN A 39 -42.19 -17.92 -24.94
C GLN A 39 -41.35 -16.66 -24.67
N LYS A 40 -42.06 -15.60 -24.26
CA LYS A 40 -41.46 -14.40 -23.65
C LYS A 40 -40.91 -14.77 -22.26
N ALA A 41 -39.61 -15.07 -22.22
CA ALA A 41 -38.88 -15.34 -20.99
C ALA A 41 -38.98 -14.14 -20.04
N ASN A 42 -39.33 -14.48 -18.81
CA ASN A 42 -39.51 -13.62 -17.66
C ASN A 42 -38.31 -12.68 -17.47
N THR A 43 -38.59 -11.37 -17.50
CA THR A 43 -37.62 -10.32 -17.19
C THR A 43 -37.29 -10.38 -15.70
N VAL A 44 -36.19 -11.06 -15.33
CA VAL A 44 -35.58 -10.88 -14.02
C VAL A 44 -34.51 -9.82 -14.15
N ALA A 45 -34.87 -8.61 -13.76
CA ALA A 45 -33.94 -7.53 -13.57
C ALA A 45 -33.26 -7.64 -12.19
N VAL A 46 -32.06 -7.06 -12.14
CA VAL A 46 -31.39 -6.39 -11.00
C VAL A 46 -30.49 -7.24 -10.06
N VAL A 47 -29.34 -6.61 -9.77
CA VAL A 47 -28.45 -6.71 -8.58
C VAL A 47 -27.33 -7.75 -8.72
N SER A 48 -26.02 -7.47 -8.63
CA SER A 48 -25.25 -6.33 -8.11
C SER A 48 -23.84 -6.38 -8.74
N GLU A 49 -23.48 -5.43 -9.60
CA GLU A 49 -22.07 -5.08 -9.70
C GLU A 49 -21.76 -4.29 -8.42
N ARG A 50 -21.08 -4.92 -7.45
CA ARG A 50 -20.46 -4.18 -6.37
C ARG A 50 -19.53 -3.16 -7.03
N ALA A 51 -19.96 -1.90 -7.08
CA ALA A 51 -19.06 -0.79 -7.35
C ALA A 51 -17.87 -0.98 -6.42
N SER A 52 -16.70 -1.29 -6.98
CA SER A 52 -15.45 -1.23 -6.24
C SER A 52 -15.32 0.21 -5.81
N VAL A 53 -15.62 0.50 -4.54
CA VAL A 53 -15.38 1.81 -3.95
C VAL A 53 -13.86 1.90 -3.85
N THR A 54 -13.21 2.32 -4.93
CA THR A 54 -11.82 2.74 -4.89
C THR A 54 -11.77 3.93 -3.96
N SER A 55 -11.34 3.68 -2.72
CA SER A 55 -11.18 4.73 -1.73
C SER A 55 -10.08 5.66 -2.23
N ASN A 56 -10.43 6.91 -2.51
CA ASN A 56 -9.46 7.91 -2.94
C ASN A 56 -8.82 8.55 -1.71
N PHE A 57 -7.57 8.22 -1.44
CA PHE A 57 -6.81 8.75 -0.32
C PHE A 57 -6.12 10.06 -0.69
N THR A 58 -6.22 11.04 0.21
CA THR A 58 -5.45 12.28 0.15
C THR A 58 -4.59 12.39 1.40
N VAL A 59 -3.50 13.15 1.33
CA VAL A 59 -2.63 13.37 2.49
C VAL A 59 -3.42 13.97 3.66
N ASP A 60 -4.27 14.96 3.38
CA ASP A 60 -5.10 15.59 4.42
C ASP A 60 -6.08 14.59 5.06
N GLY A 61 -6.56 13.60 4.30
CA GLY A 61 -7.44 12.53 4.80
C GLY A 61 -6.74 11.41 5.60
N VAL A 62 -5.40 11.37 5.59
CA VAL A 62 -4.60 10.37 6.33
C VAL A 62 -3.70 10.99 7.42
N VAL A 63 -3.72 12.31 7.58
CA VAL A 63 -3.05 12.95 8.73
C VAL A 63 -3.76 12.54 10.01
N GLY A 64 -3.00 12.07 10.99
CA GLY A 64 -3.57 11.57 12.23
C GLY A 64 -2.62 10.70 13.03
N ASN A 65 -3.15 10.12 14.12
CA ASN A 65 -2.46 9.17 14.97
C ASN A 65 -3.16 7.81 14.88
N TYR A 66 -2.41 6.77 14.55
CA TYR A 66 -2.91 5.41 14.35
C TYR A 66 -2.34 4.51 15.45
N LYS A 67 -3.22 3.97 16.29
CA LYS A 67 -2.83 3.04 17.37
C LYS A 67 -2.79 1.61 16.83
N GLY A 68 -1.75 0.87 17.18
CA GLY A 68 -1.56 -0.47 16.67
C GLY A 68 -0.40 -1.18 17.33
N GLU A 69 0.07 -2.23 16.68
CA GLU A 69 1.16 -3.08 17.16
C GLU A 69 2.20 -3.27 16.07
N ILE A 70 3.46 -3.32 16.48
CA ILE A 70 4.50 -3.93 15.65
C ILE A 70 4.44 -5.44 15.89
N ASN A 71 3.64 -6.13 15.08
CA ASN A 71 3.24 -7.51 15.31
C ASN A 71 4.23 -8.54 14.72
N GLN A 72 5.14 -8.11 13.85
CA GLN A 72 6.28 -8.90 13.41
C GLN A 72 7.55 -8.09 13.52
N VAL A 73 8.56 -8.71 14.13
CA VAL A 73 9.89 -8.14 14.24
C VAL A 73 10.90 -9.21 13.88
N LYS A 74 11.71 -8.94 12.86
CA LYS A 74 12.83 -9.78 12.46
C LYS A 74 14.11 -8.99 12.59
N MET A 75 15.13 -9.59 13.18
CA MET A 75 16.44 -8.98 13.38
C MET A 75 17.52 -10.01 13.13
N ASN A 76 18.42 -9.74 12.19
CA ASN A 76 19.51 -10.62 11.76
C ASN A 76 19.01 -12.03 11.42
N GLY A 77 17.85 -12.13 10.75
CA GLY A 77 17.25 -13.41 10.39
C GLY A 77 16.32 -14.01 11.45
N GLU A 78 16.38 -13.55 12.70
CA GLU A 78 15.64 -14.14 13.82
C GLU A 78 14.36 -13.36 14.16
N ASN A 79 13.29 -14.09 14.46
CA ASN A 79 12.06 -13.49 14.98
C ASN A 79 12.27 -13.01 16.42
N LYS A 80 11.75 -11.82 16.73
CA LYS A 80 11.74 -11.22 18.06
C LYS A 80 10.29 -11.02 18.52
N ALA A 81 10.12 -10.76 19.81
CA ALA A 81 8.82 -10.45 20.39
C ALA A 81 8.20 -9.21 19.71
N SER A 82 6.87 -9.21 19.61
CA SER A 82 6.11 -8.05 19.14
C SER A 82 6.26 -6.86 20.10
N VAL A 83 5.95 -5.67 19.59
CA VAL A 83 5.93 -4.44 20.38
C VAL A 83 4.54 -3.83 20.30
N SER A 84 3.74 -4.08 21.32
CA SER A 84 2.35 -3.64 21.41
C SER A 84 2.22 -2.15 21.77
N ASP A 85 1.00 -1.61 21.63
CA ASP A 85 0.64 -0.24 22.01
C ASP A 85 1.54 0.83 21.39
N ARG A 86 1.78 0.72 20.08
CA ARG A 86 2.51 1.74 19.31
C ARG A 86 1.53 2.72 18.69
N THR A 87 1.97 3.97 18.58
CA THR A 87 1.25 5.00 17.83
C THR A 87 2.10 5.44 16.66
N VAL A 88 1.53 5.33 15.46
CA VAL A 88 2.09 5.90 14.24
C VAL A 88 1.50 7.28 14.04
N LYS A 89 2.36 8.29 14.03
CA LYS A 89 1.98 9.68 13.77
C LYS A 89 2.24 10.02 12.32
N ILE A 90 1.17 10.35 11.60
CA ILE A 90 1.19 10.82 10.22
C ILE A 90 1.01 12.34 10.22
N THR A 91 1.94 13.05 9.58
CA THR A 91 1.88 14.51 9.42
C THR A 91 2.05 14.92 7.97
N LYS A 92 1.44 16.04 7.58
CA LYS A 92 1.60 16.58 6.23
C LYS A 92 3.05 17.00 6.01
N ASN A 93 3.61 16.65 4.84
CA ASN A 93 4.91 17.14 4.39
C ASN A 93 4.72 18.17 3.26
N SER A 94 4.04 17.76 2.20
CA SER A 94 3.68 18.59 1.05
C SER A 94 2.44 18.03 0.37
N ASN A 95 2.03 18.60 -0.76
CA ASN A 95 1.02 17.98 -1.61
C ASN A 95 1.47 16.56 -1.98
N ASN A 96 0.56 15.60 -1.80
CA ASN A 96 0.76 14.16 -2.02
C ASN A 96 1.90 13.51 -1.23
N LYS A 97 2.52 14.20 -0.26
CA LYS A 97 3.54 13.61 0.62
C LYS A 97 3.25 13.78 2.10
N PHE A 98 3.59 12.77 2.90
CA PHE A 98 3.46 12.78 4.35
C PHE A 98 4.75 12.36 5.06
N ASN A 99 4.83 12.60 6.36
CA ASN A 99 5.85 12.01 7.23
C ASN A 99 5.20 10.95 8.13
N LEU A 100 5.94 9.89 8.41
CA LEU A 100 5.56 8.80 9.31
C LEU A 100 6.56 8.75 10.47
N ARG A 101 6.05 8.82 11.69
CA ARG A 101 6.86 8.70 12.90
C ARG A 101 6.29 7.66 13.87
N VAL A 102 7.16 6.84 14.43
CA VAL A 102 6.88 5.98 15.59
C VAL A 102 7.92 6.31 16.66
N ASP A 103 7.44 6.73 17.83
CA ASP A 103 8.32 7.12 18.93
C ASP A 103 9.14 5.95 19.48
N GLY A 104 10.27 6.29 20.10
CA GLY A 104 11.31 5.37 20.53
C GLY A 104 10.81 4.12 21.27
N PHE A 105 11.08 2.94 20.71
CA PHE A 105 10.76 1.63 21.30
C PHE A 105 11.99 0.72 21.30
N LYS A 106 11.95 -0.37 22.07
CA LYS A 106 13.06 -1.31 22.19
C LYS A 106 12.58 -2.71 21.79
N VAL A 107 13.36 -3.38 20.97
CA VAL A 107 13.15 -4.78 20.61
C VAL A 107 14.16 -5.64 21.37
N GLY A 108 13.68 -6.65 22.10
CA GLY A 108 14.53 -7.59 22.83
C GLY A 108 15.58 -6.90 23.71
N ARG A 109 16.84 -7.30 23.55
CA ARG A 109 17.98 -6.80 24.35
C ARG A 109 18.73 -5.63 23.69
N MET A 110 18.13 -4.93 22.72
CA MET A 110 18.79 -3.78 22.07
C MET A 110 19.36 -2.78 23.10
N PRO A 111 20.55 -2.24 22.87
CA PRO A 111 21.20 -1.34 23.83
C PRO A 111 20.46 -0.01 24.00
N ALA A 112 19.67 0.41 23.01
CA ALA A 112 18.89 1.64 23.06
C ALA A 112 17.53 1.52 22.37
N LYS A 113 16.74 2.58 22.53
CA LYS A 113 15.49 2.77 21.81
C LYS A 113 15.77 3.14 20.36
N LEU A 114 14.94 2.60 19.48
CA LEU A 114 14.90 2.90 18.06
C LEU A 114 13.66 3.72 17.77
N THR A 115 13.81 4.79 16.98
CA THR A 115 12.71 5.63 16.52
C THR A 115 12.57 5.47 15.01
N ILE A 116 11.35 5.32 14.51
CA ILE A 116 11.08 5.40 13.07
C ILE A 116 10.69 6.84 12.77
N ASN A 117 11.35 7.47 11.81
CA ASN A 117 11.07 8.84 11.39
C ASN A 117 11.36 8.99 9.89
N VAL A 118 10.37 8.66 9.07
CA VAL A 118 10.46 8.71 7.62
C VAL A 118 9.73 9.95 7.12
N ARG A 119 10.38 10.77 6.29
CA ARG A 119 9.85 12.06 5.85
C ARG A 119 9.67 12.11 4.33
N GLY A 120 8.56 12.68 3.88
CA GLY A 120 8.32 12.92 2.46
C GLY A 120 7.91 11.68 1.65
N ILE A 121 7.19 10.75 2.28
CA ILE A 121 6.62 9.56 1.62
C ILE A 121 5.52 10.01 0.67
N THR A 122 5.62 9.63 -0.61
CA THR A 122 4.55 9.86 -1.60
C THR A 122 3.37 8.92 -1.33
N LEU A 123 2.18 9.50 -1.28
CA LEU A 123 0.91 8.78 -1.17
C LEU A 123 0.29 8.63 -2.56
N ASN A 124 0.00 7.39 -2.95
CA ASN A 124 -0.81 7.11 -4.13
C ASN A 124 -2.30 7.25 -3.78
N SER A 125 -3.13 7.56 -4.78
CA SER A 125 -4.58 7.76 -4.60
C SER A 125 -5.31 6.51 -4.10
N ASP A 126 -4.78 5.32 -4.38
CA ASP A 126 -5.30 4.04 -3.87
C ASP A 126 -4.93 3.76 -2.39
N GLY A 127 -4.18 4.68 -1.76
CA GLY A 127 -3.74 4.58 -0.38
C GLY A 127 -2.39 3.89 -0.20
N THR A 128 -1.81 3.31 -1.26
CA THR A 128 -0.50 2.66 -1.18
C THR A 128 0.62 3.69 -1.09
N PHE A 129 1.73 3.27 -0.48
CA PHE A 129 2.95 4.05 -0.44
C PHE A 129 4.17 3.15 -0.35
N SER A 130 5.28 3.62 -0.91
CA SER A 130 6.59 2.97 -0.76
C SER A 130 7.71 3.99 -0.97
N GLY A 131 8.91 3.63 -0.52
CA GLY A 131 10.09 4.45 -0.79
C GLY A 131 11.33 3.99 -0.04
N SER A 132 12.46 4.53 -0.46
CA SER A 132 13.77 4.34 0.15
C SER A 132 14.28 5.68 0.67
N PHE A 133 14.73 5.70 1.91
CA PHE A 133 15.12 6.91 2.62
C PHE A 133 16.48 6.69 3.25
N SER A 134 17.39 7.66 3.09
CA SER A 134 18.73 7.58 3.70
C SER A 134 18.68 7.66 5.22
N ASN A 135 17.69 8.36 5.77
CA ASN A 135 17.50 8.60 7.20
C ASN A 135 16.05 8.30 7.59
N GLY A 136 15.74 7.03 7.88
CA GLY A 136 14.37 6.61 8.25
C GLY A 136 14.25 5.98 9.63
N VAL A 137 15.40 5.58 10.21
CA VAL A 137 15.49 4.91 11.51
C VAL A 137 16.58 5.58 12.33
N ASN A 138 16.30 5.99 13.55
CA ASN A 138 17.28 6.55 14.47
C ASN A 138 17.57 5.58 15.63
N LEU A 139 18.85 5.29 15.86
CA LEU A 139 19.33 4.45 16.96
C LEU A 139 20.66 5.02 17.47
N LEU A 140 20.79 5.22 18.80
CA LEU A 140 22.04 5.67 19.43
C LEU A 140 22.68 6.90 18.75
N PHE A 141 21.87 7.90 18.39
CA PHE A 141 22.29 9.13 17.68
C PHE A 141 22.69 8.97 16.21
N THR A 142 22.60 7.77 15.66
CA THR A 142 22.86 7.51 14.24
C THR A 142 21.56 7.33 13.49
N ASP A 143 21.46 7.97 12.33
CA ASP A 143 20.39 7.73 11.37
C ASP A 143 20.80 6.63 10.39
N TYR A 144 19.87 5.71 10.15
CA TYR A 144 20.02 4.55 9.29
C TYR A 144 19.02 4.61 8.13
N PRO A 145 19.39 4.03 6.97
CA PRO A 145 18.52 3.96 5.83
C PRO A 145 17.30 3.09 6.15
N ALA A 146 16.17 3.41 5.53
CA ALA A 146 14.95 2.64 5.65
C ALA A 146 14.26 2.49 4.30
N ASN A 147 13.80 1.27 4.02
CA ASN A 147 12.86 0.98 2.96
C ASN A 147 11.49 0.76 3.60
N ILE A 148 10.46 1.43 3.09
CA ILE A 148 9.10 1.30 3.60
C ILE A 148 8.16 0.93 2.47
N ARG A 149 7.17 0.10 2.78
CA ARG A 149 6.03 -0.23 1.94
C ARG A 149 4.80 -0.38 2.81
N GLY A 150 3.67 0.15 2.37
CA GLY A 150 2.45 0.07 3.15
C GLY A 150 1.24 0.60 2.40
N LYS A 151 0.12 0.64 3.11
CA LYS A 151 -1.15 1.15 2.59
C LYS A 151 -2.00 1.75 3.69
N PHE A 152 -2.76 2.76 3.32
CA PHE A 152 -3.96 3.15 4.03
C PHE A 152 -5.16 2.39 3.48
N PHE A 153 -6.10 2.05 4.34
CA PHE A 153 -7.34 1.38 3.95
C PHE A 153 -8.49 1.80 4.86
N LYS A 154 -9.73 1.61 4.38
CA LYS A 154 -10.94 1.84 5.16
C LYS A 154 -11.42 0.51 5.73
N LYS A 155 -11.66 0.47 7.04
CA LYS A 155 -12.27 -0.67 7.73
C LYS A 155 -13.12 -0.14 8.89
N ASP A 156 -14.36 -0.62 9.00
CA ASP A 156 -15.30 -0.21 10.05
C ASP A 156 -15.51 1.33 10.13
N ASN A 157 -15.63 1.98 8.96
CA ASN A 157 -15.71 3.44 8.80
C ASN A 157 -14.49 4.24 9.32
N ALA A 158 -13.42 3.58 9.75
CA ALA A 158 -12.17 4.20 10.15
C ALA A 158 -11.09 4.08 9.06
N THR A 159 -10.20 5.07 8.98
CA THR A 159 -8.94 4.93 8.24
C THR A 159 -7.96 4.13 9.10
N LYS A 160 -7.34 3.11 8.52
CA LYS A 160 -6.27 2.31 9.13
C LYS A 160 -5.00 2.38 8.28
N VAL A 161 -3.87 2.03 8.86
CA VAL A 161 -2.57 1.94 8.18
C VAL A 161 -1.86 0.63 8.52
N GLU A 162 -1.26 0.02 7.51
CA GLU A 162 -0.43 -1.17 7.63
C GLU A 162 0.87 -0.91 6.85
N PHE A 163 2.02 -1.26 7.42
CA PHE A 163 3.29 -1.14 6.70
C PHE A 163 4.36 -2.11 7.17
N THR A 164 5.28 -2.41 6.25
CA THR A 164 6.57 -3.02 6.53
C THR A 164 7.66 -1.97 6.40
N LEU A 165 8.59 -1.95 7.36
CA LEU A 165 9.80 -1.16 7.29
C LEU A 165 11.02 -2.05 7.47
N GLU A 166 12.00 -1.89 6.59
CA GLU A 166 13.27 -2.60 6.59
C GLU A 166 14.41 -1.60 6.74
N SER A 167 15.41 -1.95 7.54
CA SER A 167 16.60 -1.12 7.78
C SER A 167 17.80 -2.00 8.06
N SER A 168 18.96 -1.59 7.55
CA SER A 168 20.22 -2.26 7.80
C SER A 168 21.34 -1.24 7.97
N GLY A 169 22.40 -1.65 8.66
CA GLY A 169 23.55 -0.81 8.90
C GLY A 169 24.47 -1.36 9.98
N THR A 170 25.35 -0.51 10.50
CA THR A 170 26.32 -0.86 11.54
C THR A 170 26.15 0.09 12.72
N TYR A 171 25.97 -0.44 13.92
CA TYR A 171 25.96 0.34 15.16
C TYR A 171 27.16 -0.02 16.05
N LEU A 172 27.54 0.90 16.94
CA LEU A 172 28.75 0.77 17.78
C LEU A 172 30.01 0.44 16.97
N LEU A 173 30.16 0.97 15.75
CA LEU A 173 31.30 0.80 14.83
C LEU A 173 31.58 -0.62 14.30
N PHE A 174 31.02 -1.68 14.87
CA PHE A 174 31.33 -3.06 14.46
C PHE A 174 30.14 -4.02 14.47
N VAL A 175 28.96 -3.62 14.94
CA VAL A 175 27.79 -4.51 15.00
C VAL A 175 26.88 -4.25 13.82
N ASN A 176 26.93 -5.14 12.83
CA ASN A 176 26.00 -5.11 11.71
C ASN A 176 24.61 -5.55 12.15
N PHE A 177 23.59 -4.92 11.58
CA PHE A 177 22.21 -5.33 11.73
C PHE A 177 21.46 -5.31 10.40
N ASP A 178 20.51 -6.21 10.30
CA ASP A 178 19.42 -6.24 9.33
C ASP A 178 18.13 -6.40 10.14
N ALA A 179 17.19 -5.47 9.97
CA ALA A 179 15.94 -5.47 10.69
C ALA A 179 14.75 -5.24 9.76
N SER A 180 13.67 -5.96 10.02
CA SER A 180 12.38 -5.78 9.38
C SER A 180 11.28 -5.76 10.44
N VAL A 181 10.36 -4.81 10.33
CA VAL A 181 9.20 -4.69 11.21
C VAL A 181 7.93 -4.59 10.39
N HIS A 182 6.86 -5.21 10.87
CA HIS A 182 5.51 -5.04 10.35
C HIS A 182 4.65 -4.35 11.41
N PHE A 183 3.97 -3.28 11.04
CA PHE A 183 3.01 -2.58 11.87
C PHE A 183 1.60 -2.75 11.31
N ASP A 184 0.66 -3.02 12.20
CA ASP A 184 -0.77 -3.07 11.89
C ASP A 184 -1.58 -2.24 12.90
N THR A 185 -2.59 -1.54 12.40
CA THR A 185 -3.52 -0.74 13.22
C THR A 185 -4.60 -1.64 13.80
N TYR A 186 -4.99 -1.40 15.05
CA TYR A 186 -6.12 -2.11 15.68
C TYR A 186 -7.45 -1.83 14.98
#